data_AF-A0A7X8PPS0-F1
#
_entry.id   AF-A0A7X8PPS0-F1
#
_cell.length_a   1.000
_cell.length_b   1.000
_cell.length_c   1.000
_cell.angle_alpha   90.00
_cell.angle_beta   90.00
_cell.angle_gamma   90.00
#
_symmetry.space_group_name_H-M   'P 1'
#
loop_
_entity.id
_entity.type
_entity.pdbx_description
1 polymer ?
#
loop_
_entity_poly.entity_id
_entity_poly.type
_entity_poly.pdbx_seq_one_letter_code
_entity_poly.pdbx_strand_id
1 'polypeptide(L)'
;MKNSDQHKSYIHYRFAIVLALSIAVMALDVRSKLLSDFRYYVESALYPVLVFADSPHSVSRLVTNQFKSHSELLKENEKLSTENFMQRADILKLKDLESENEALRRLLNSPVRKNTRRLFAEVIDVDVDPFLRRIIVNRGSNADVYVGMPVITDVGLVGQVMNVNYSYSRVLVLTDPNCSVPVIDARSNVRAISTGTGALAEIEINNVPRSADIKTGDLLLTSGIGGVYPRGYPVATVTSVGISDSQPFAVIKAKPLVDTDKMRFVLMFWGNDEAFDEEDFQSKAKDRTDNKVILHQEKVKNLIETLSVKDHKKPKDNEKEDSKATPAKKEVTEHD
;
A
#
# COMPACT_ATOMS: atom_id res chain seq x y z
N MET A 1 -90.31 -12.09 56.42
CA MET A 1 -90.30 -12.42 54.97
C MET A 1 -90.78 -11.23 54.13
N LYS A 2 -90.00 -10.14 54.01
CA LYS A 2 -90.29 -9.06 53.05
C LYS A 2 -89.11 -8.09 52.82
N ASN A 3 -87.88 -8.61 52.77
CA ASN A 3 -86.69 -7.77 52.53
C ASN A 3 -85.76 -8.28 51.40
N SER A 4 -86.21 -9.22 50.57
CA SER A 4 -85.43 -9.74 49.43
C SER A 4 -85.72 -9.07 48.08
N ASP A 5 -86.85 -8.37 47.93
CA ASP A 5 -87.29 -7.87 46.61
C ASP A 5 -86.76 -6.47 46.28
N GLN A 6 -86.39 -5.68 47.29
CA GLN A 6 -85.76 -4.37 47.07
C GLN A 6 -84.29 -4.52 46.63
N HIS A 7 -83.58 -5.55 47.08
CA HIS A 7 -82.16 -5.75 46.77
C HIS A 7 -81.91 -6.30 45.36
N LYS A 8 -82.87 -7.05 44.79
CA LYS A 8 -82.82 -7.52 43.39
C LYS A 8 -82.88 -6.36 42.39
N SER A 9 -83.71 -5.35 42.66
CA SER A 9 -83.86 -4.19 41.76
C SER A 9 -82.56 -3.41 41.56
N TYR A 10 -81.78 -3.15 42.62
CA TYR A 10 -80.49 -2.45 42.53
C TYR A 10 -79.41 -3.23 41.77
N ILE A 11 -79.45 -4.57 41.83
CA ILE A 11 -78.54 -5.42 41.07
C ILE A 11 -78.86 -5.34 39.58
N HIS A 12 -80.15 -5.36 39.21
CA HIS A 12 -80.56 -5.21 37.82
C HIS A 12 -80.26 -3.80 37.27
N TYR A 13 -80.40 -2.74 38.07
CA TYR A 13 -79.98 -1.39 37.67
C TYR A 13 -78.46 -1.24 37.53
N ARG A 14 -77.66 -1.80 38.43
CA ARG A 14 -76.19 -1.81 38.29
C ARG A 14 -75.76 -2.58 37.04
N PHE A 15 -76.39 -3.72 36.78
CA PHE A 15 -76.12 -4.49 35.58
C PHE A 15 -76.53 -3.74 34.31
N ALA A 16 -77.69 -3.07 34.32
CA ALA A 16 -78.16 -2.26 33.21
C ALA A 16 -77.26 -1.04 32.95
N ILE A 17 -76.76 -0.38 34.00
CA ILE A 17 -75.81 0.74 33.88
C ILE A 17 -74.48 0.26 33.30
N VAL A 18 -73.95 -0.88 33.77
CA VAL A 18 -72.71 -1.45 33.22
C VAL A 18 -72.89 -1.91 31.78
N LEU A 19 -74.05 -2.47 31.44
CA LEU A 19 -74.37 -2.90 30.08
C LEU A 19 -74.54 -1.70 29.14
N ALA A 20 -75.23 -0.64 29.59
CA ALA A 20 -75.36 0.61 28.84
C ALA A 20 -74.00 1.32 28.69
N LEU A 21 -73.15 1.30 29.72
CA LEU A 21 -71.79 1.83 29.66
C LEU A 21 -70.93 1.04 28.67
N SER A 22 -71.02 -0.29 28.68
CA SER A 22 -70.31 -1.15 27.72
C SER A 22 -70.77 -0.90 26.28
N ILE A 23 -72.08 -0.73 26.05
CA ILE A 23 -72.64 -0.42 24.73
C ILE A 23 -72.24 1.00 24.31
N ALA A 24 -72.23 1.96 25.22
CA ALA A 24 -71.79 3.33 24.95
C ALA A 24 -70.30 3.39 24.59
N VAL A 25 -69.44 2.66 25.30
CA VAL A 25 -68.01 2.54 24.99
C VAL A 25 -67.80 1.86 23.64
N MET A 26 -68.53 0.78 23.34
CA MET A 26 -68.46 0.09 22.06
C MET A 26 -68.97 0.97 20.90
N ALA A 27 -70.02 1.77 21.12
CA ALA A 27 -70.55 2.71 20.13
C ALA A 27 -69.60 3.91 19.90
N LEU A 28 -68.89 4.36 20.94
CA LEU A 28 -67.80 5.34 20.82
C LEU A 28 -66.60 4.77 20.05
N ASP A 29 -66.26 3.50 20.26
CA ASP A 29 -65.18 2.79 19.56
C ASP A 29 -65.46 2.66 18.05
N VAL A 30 -66.72 2.41 17.66
CA VAL A 30 -67.13 2.34 16.25
C VAL A 30 -67.11 3.71 15.55
N ARG A 31 -67.33 4.82 16.28
CA ARG A 31 -67.41 6.16 15.68
C ARG A 31 -66.11 6.96 15.75
N SER A 32 -65.16 6.58 16.60
CA SER A 32 -63.92 7.33 16.78
C SER A 32 -62.68 6.44 16.63
N LYS A 33 -61.79 6.80 15.70
CA LYS A 33 -60.41 6.27 15.59
C LYS A 33 -59.51 6.68 16.78
N LEU A 34 -60.07 6.98 17.95
CA LEU A 34 -59.34 7.51 19.11
C LEU A 34 -58.74 6.40 20.00
N LEU A 35 -59.23 5.16 19.91
CA LEU A 35 -58.72 4.03 20.72
C LEU A 35 -57.55 3.27 20.09
N SER A 36 -57.24 3.50 18.80
CA SER A 36 -56.02 2.96 18.17
C SER A 36 -54.76 3.71 18.60
N ASP A 37 -54.86 4.99 18.95
CA ASP A 37 -53.70 5.82 19.30
C ASP A 37 -53.29 5.66 20.76
N PHE A 38 -54.21 5.35 21.68
CA PHE A 38 -53.89 5.16 23.09
C PHE A 38 -53.10 3.86 23.36
N ARG A 39 -53.32 2.84 22.53
CA ARG A 39 -52.59 1.57 22.58
C ARG A 39 -51.11 1.76 22.23
N TYR A 40 -50.80 2.67 21.31
CA TYR A 40 -49.43 3.05 20.93
C TYR A 40 -48.68 3.76 22.07
N TYR A 41 -49.35 4.58 22.88
CA TYR A 41 -48.73 5.26 24.04
C TYR A 41 -48.49 4.32 25.23
N VAL A 42 -49.38 3.35 25.47
CA VAL A 42 -49.17 2.35 26.52
C VAL A 42 -48.06 1.38 26.12
N GLU A 43 -47.97 0.96 24.85
CA GLU A 43 -46.90 0.08 24.36
C GLU A 43 -45.52 0.76 24.36
N SER A 44 -45.45 2.08 24.13
CA SER A 44 -44.19 2.84 24.19
C SER A 44 -43.71 3.16 25.61
N ALA A 45 -44.62 3.27 26.58
CA ALA A 45 -44.27 3.45 28.00
C ALA A 45 -43.83 2.13 28.67
N LEU A 46 -44.32 0.98 28.21
CA LEU A 46 -43.93 -0.34 28.76
C LEU A 46 -42.59 -0.86 28.19
N TYR A 47 -42.17 -0.40 27.01
CA TYR A 47 -40.96 -0.91 26.34
C TYR A 47 -39.65 -0.73 27.14
N PRO A 48 -39.38 0.40 27.81
CA PRO A 48 -38.13 0.59 28.56
C PRO A 48 -38.06 -0.27 29.82
N VAL A 49 -39.21 -0.55 30.45
CA VAL A 49 -39.29 -1.29 31.71
C VAL A 49 -39.00 -2.78 31.49
N LEU A 50 -39.40 -3.33 30.35
CA LEU A 50 -39.08 -4.71 29.94
C LEU A 50 -37.58 -4.89 29.60
N VAL A 51 -36.92 -3.88 29.01
CA VAL A 51 -35.47 -3.93 28.72
C VAL A 51 -34.62 -3.83 29.99
N PHE A 52 -35.09 -3.13 31.02
CA PHE A 52 -34.38 -2.99 32.30
C PHE A 52 -34.49 -4.23 33.21
N ALA A 53 -35.56 -5.02 33.10
CA ALA A 53 -35.80 -6.18 33.97
C ALA A 53 -34.91 -7.40 33.64
N ASP A 54 -34.42 -7.53 32.40
CA ASP A 54 -33.65 -8.70 31.94
C ASP A 54 -32.15 -8.45 31.72
N SER A 55 -31.59 -7.35 32.22
CA SER A 55 -30.20 -6.97 31.94
C SER A 55 -29.27 -6.86 33.18
N PRO A 56 -28.94 -7.97 33.88
CA PRO A 56 -27.76 -8.03 34.76
C PRO A 56 -26.53 -8.71 34.12
N HIS A 57 -26.44 -8.80 32.78
CA HIS A 57 -25.28 -9.42 32.08
C HIS A 57 -24.45 -8.50 31.16
N SER A 58 -24.82 -7.22 31.00
CA SER A 58 -24.12 -6.30 30.06
C SER A 58 -23.26 -5.23 30.73
N VAL A 59 -23.41 -5.00 32.05
CA VAL A 59 -22.62 -3.98 32.78
C VAL A 59 -21.29 -4.55 33.29
N SER A 60 -21.20 -5.85 33.58
CA SER A 60 -19.95 -6.48 34.05
C SER A 60 -18.89 -6.68 32.96
N ARG A 61 -19.28 -6.71 31.67
CA ARG A 61 -18.34 -6.80 30.53
C ARG A 61 -17.68 -5.47 30.17
N LEU A 62 -18.35 -4.33 30.38
CA LEU A 62 -17.78 -3.01 30.07
C LEU A 62 -16.67 -2.61 31.03
N VAL A 63 -16.77 -3.00 32.30
CA VAL A 63 -15.71 -2.72 33.30
C VAL A 63 -14.54 -3.70 33.15
N THR A 64 -14.77 -4.95 32.76
CA THR A 64 -13.67 -5.94 32.62
C THR A 64 -12.90 -5.83 31.30
N ASN A 65 -13.51 -5.34 30.22
CA ASN A 65 -12.83 -5.19 28.93
C ASN A 65 -12.00 -3.89 28.82
N GLN A 66 -12.42 -2.79 29.46
CA GLN A 66 -11.68 -1.52 29.41
C GLN A 66 -10.39 -1.56 30.25
N PHE A 67 -10.40 -2.24 31.41
CA PHE A 67 -9.21 -2.39 32.26
C PHE A 67 -8.23 -3.44 31.73
N LYS A 68 -8.71 -4.53 31.10
CA LYS A 68 -7.84 -5.51 30.43
C LYS A 68 -7.07 -4.85 29.28
N SER A 69 -7.78 -4.09 28.44
CA SER A 69 -7.19 -3.35 27.32
C SER A 69 -6.08 -2.40 27.76
N HIS A 70 -6.23 -1.63 28.83
CA HIS A 70 -5.17 -0.70 29.27
C HIS A 70 -3.90 -1.43 29.75
N SER A 71 -4.05 -2.52 30.52
CA SER A 71 -2.90 -3.30 30.98
C SER A 71 -2.20 -4.08 29.86
N GLU A 72 -2.96 -4.56 28.87
CA GLU A 72 -2.44 -5.22 27.68
C GLU A 72 -1.72 -4.22 26.77
N LEU A 73 -2.27 -3.02 26.57
CA LEU A 73 -1.63 -1.93 25.83
C LEU A 73 -0.32 -1.47 26.48
N LEU A 74 -0.26 -1.37 27.81
CA LEU A 74 0.99 -1.04 28.51
C LEU A 74 2.05 -2.12 28.33
N LYS A 75 1.68 -3.40 28.44
CA LYS A 75 2.58 -4.53 28.17
C LYS A 75 3.04 -4.57 26.73
N GLU A 76 2.16 -4.27 25.78
CA GLU A 76 2.49 -4.20 24.36
C GLU A 76 3.41 -3.02 24.06
N ASN A 77 3.19 -1.86 24.69
CA ASN A 77 4.08 -0.71 24.56
C ASN A 77 5.48 -1.00 25.13
N GLU A 78 5.54 -1.62 26.32
CA GLU A 78 6.81 -2.04 26.91
C GLU A 78 7.53 -3.06 26.00
N LYS A 79 6.81 -4.07 25.50
CA LYS A 79 7.35 -5.05 24.56
C LYS A 79 7.88 -4.38 23.28
N LEU A 80 7.08 -3.54 22.63
CA LEU A 80 7.51 -2.81 21.43
C LEU A 80 8.69 -1.88 21.72
N SER A 81 8.73 -1.24 22.89
CA SER A 81 9.86 -0.41 23.30
C SER A 81 11.13 -1.23 23.48
N THR A 82 11.03 -2.43 24.08
CA THR A 82 12.18 -3.35 24.21
C THR A 82 12.64 -3.87 22.85
N GLU A 83 11.72 -4.26 21.97
CA GLU A 83 12.06 -4.68 20.60
C GLU A 83 12.72 -3.53 19.82
N ASN A 84 12.22 -2.30 19.95
CA ASN A 84 12.81 -1.13 19.32
C ASN A 84 14.22 -0.84 19.86
N PHE A 85 14.41 -0.97 21.18
CA PHE A 85 15.72 -0.81 21.81
C PHE A 85 16.72 -1.85 21.29
N MET A 86 16.32 -3.12 21.22
CA MET A 86 17.16 -4.20 20.68
C MET A 86 17.51 -3.98 19.20
N GLN A 87 16.51 -3.65 18.38
CA GLN A 87 16.73 -3.35 16.95
C GLN A 87 17.69 -2.16 16.75
N ARG A 88 17.59 -1.12 17.58
CA ARG A 88 18.53 0.02 17.54
C ARG A 88 19.94 -0.41 17.92
N ALA A 89 20.09 -1.28 18.94
CA ALA A 89 21.39 -1.81 19.32
C ALA A 89 22.01 -2.64 18.18
N ASP A 90 21.22 -3.46 17.50
CA ASP A 90 21.66 -4.24 16.33
C ASP A 90 22.10 -3.31 15.18
N ILE A 91 21.34 -2.25 14.88
CA ILE A 91 21.70 -1.26 13.86
C ILE A 91 23.02 -0.57 14.21
N LEU A 92 23.21 -0.16 15.47
CA LEU A 92 24.47 0.44 15.91
C LEU A 92 25.63 -0.54 15.73
N LYS A 93 25.43 -1.83 16.05
CA LYS A 93 26.47 -2.84 15.87
C LYS A 93 26.78 -3.10 14.40
N LEU A 94 25.77 -3.13 13.53
CA LEU A 94 25.96 -3.25 12.08
C LEU A 94 26.74 -2.06 11.52
N LYS A 95 26.45 -0.84 11.97
CA LYS A 95 27.17 0.37 11.57
C LYS A 95 28.63 0.36 12.05
N ASP A 96 28.88 -0.12 13.25
CA ASP A 96 30.23 -0.32 13.80
C ASP A 96 31.02 -1.31 12.93
N LEU A 97 30.44 -2.49 12.64
CA LEU A 97 31.04 -3.50 11.76
C LEU A 97 31.26 -3.00 10.32
N GLU A 98 30.35 -2.19 9.79
CA GLU A 98 30.50 -1.56 8.49
C GLU A 98 31.71 -0.61 8.51
N SER A 99 31.82 0.25 9.51
CA SER A 99 32.97 1.16 9.67
C SER A 99 34.31 0.43 9.82
N GLU A 100 34.32 -0.68 10.56
CA GLU A 100 35.48 -1.54 10.71
C GLU A 100 35.85 -2.20 9.36
N ASN A 101 34.84 -2.69 8.61
CA ASN A 101 35.06 -3.25 7.28
C ASN A 101 35.63 -2.21 6.31
N GLU A 102 35.12 -0.98 6.33
CA GLU A 102 35.66 0.12 5.53
C GLU A 102 37.11 0.41 5.89
N ALA A 103 37.43 0.48 7.19
CA ALA A 103 38.78 0.73 7.68
C ALA A 103 39.73 -0.39 7.24
N LEU A 104 39.35 -1.66 7.42
CA LEU A 104 40.10 -2.83 6.97
C LEU A 104 40.34 -2.79 5.45
N ARG A 105 39.33 -2.41 4.66
CA ARG A 105 39.49 -2.28 3.21
C ARG A 105 40.44 -1.17 2.82
N ARG A 106 40.38 -0.01 3.49
CA ARG A 106 41.34 1.09 3.27
C ARG A 106 42.76 0.63 3.58
N LEU A 107 42.98 -0.08 4.69
CA LEU A 107 44.28 -0.66 5.04
C LEU A 107 44.78 -1.67 3.99
N LEU A 108 43.86 -2.44 3.39
CA LEU A 108 44.15 -3.40 2.33
C LEU A 108 44.19 -2.79 0.92
N ASN A 109 44.08 -1.46 0.77
CA ASN A 109 43.92 -0.75 -0.51
C ASN A 109 42.81 -1.34 -1.40
N SER A 110 41.76 -1.88 -0.77
CA SER A 110 40.58 -2.42 -1.43
C SER A 110 39.51 -1.33 -1.56
N PRO A 111 38.80 -1.23 -2.69
CA PRO A 111 37.72 -0.26 -2.84
C PRO A 111 36.61 -0.50 -1.80
N VAL A 112 36.31 0.57 -1.04
CA VAL A 112 35.17 0.61 -0.12
C VAL A 112 33.88 0.54 -0.96
N ARG A 113 32.95 -0.35 -0.59
CA ARG A 113 31.64 -0.44 -1.26
C ARG A 113 30.82 0.75 -0.82
N LYS A 114 30.46 1.64 -1.75
CA LYS A 114 29.63 2.81 -1.45
C LYS A 114 28.16 2.42 -1.36
N ASN A 115 27.40 3.17 -0.57
CA ASN A 115 25.95 3.02 -0.47
C ASN A 115 25.33 3.30 -1.84
N THR A 116 24.74 2.28 -2.45
CA THR A 116 24.17 2.36 -3.78
C THR A 116 22.77 2.98 -3.71
N ARG A 117 22.49 3.99 -4.57
CA ARG A 117 21.15 4.57 -4.72
C ARG A 117 20.12 3.44 -4.94
N ARG A 118 18.96 3.52 -4.29
CA ARG A 118 17.87 2.54 -4.40
C ARG A 118 16.60 3.20 -4.89
N LEU A 119 15.92 2.58 -5.84
CA LEU A 119 14.62 3.02 -6.35
C LEU A 119 13.55 2.03 -5.95
N PHE A 120 12.53 2.52 -5.28
CA PHE A 120 11.34 1.74 -4.99
C PHE A 120 10.39 1.73 -6.18
N ALA A 121 9.91 0.54 -6.54
CA ALA A 121 8.92 0.32 -7.57
C ALA A 121 7.88 -0.73 -7.17
N GLU A 122 6.69 -0.61 -7.71
CA GLU A 122 5.61 -1.58 -7.56
C GLU A 122 5.49 -2.38 -8.85
N VAL A 123 5.30 -3.70 -8.71
CA VAL A 123 4.98 -4.61 -9.80
C VAL A 123 3.51 -4.39 -10.15
N ILE A 124 3.25 -3.97 -11.37
CA ILE A 124 1.90 -3.64 -11.86
C ILE A 124 1.31 -4.73 -12.74
N ASP A 125 2.16 -5.56 -13.34
CA ASP A 125 1.72 -6.63 -14.22
C ASP A 125 2.77 -7.74 -14.33
N VAL A 126 2.32 -8.94 -14.69
CA VAL A 126 3.17 -10.10 -15.01
C VAL A 126 2.83 -10.53 -16.43
N ASP A 127 3.85 -10.68 -17.27
CA ASP A 127 3.66 -11.06 -18.67
C ASP A 127 3.06 -12.47 -18.77
N VAL A 128 2.12 -12.66 -19.70
CA VAL A 128 1.25 -13.86 -19.79
C VAL A 128 1.86 -14.95 -20.68
N ASP A 129 3.08 -14.75 -21.17
CA ASP A 129 3.77 -15.72 -22.03
C ASP A 129 4.17 -16.98 -21.22
N PRO A 130 3.76 -18.19 -21.65
CA PRO A 130 4.12 -19.43 -20.96
C PRO A 130 5.62 -19.75 -20.96
N PHE A 131 6.38 -19.24 -21.93
CA PHE A 131 7.79 -19.53 -22.16
C PHE A 131 8.71 -18.38 -21.77
N LEU A 132 8.20 -17.14 -21.81
CA LEU A 132 8.92 -15.94 -21.40
C LEU A 132 8.37 -15.42 -20.08
N ARG A 133 9.25 -15.18 -19.10
CA ARG A 133 8.85 -14.74 -17.77
C ARG A 133 9.36 -13.33 -17.54
N ARG A 134 8.43 -12.39 -17.49
CA ARG A 134 8.74 -10.97 -17.38
C ARG A 134 7.72 -10.30 -16.49
N ILE A 135 8.14 -9.24 -15.82
CA ILE A 135 7.26 -8.42 -14.98
C ILE A 135 7.32 -6.97 -15.45
N ILE A 136 6.26 -6.22 -15.18
CA ILE A 136 6.19 -4.79 -15.47
C ILE A 136 6.17 -4.04 -14.15
N VAL A 137 7.01 -3.02 -14.04
CA VAL A 137 7.11 -2.16 -12.85
C VAL A 137 6.76 -0.71 -13.16
N ASN A 138 6.16 -0.01 -12.20
CA ASN A 138 5.66 1.36 -12.35
C ASN A 138 6.73 2.47 -12.33
N ARG A 139 7.93 2.17 -12.82
CA ARG A 139 9.05 3.11 -12.93
C ARG A 139 9.69 2.99 -14.30
N GLY A 140 9.89 4.13 -14.95
CA GLY A 140 10.49 4.23 -16.28
C GLY A 140 11.61 5.27 -16.31
N SER A 141 11.88 5.81 -17.49
CA SER A 141 12.94 6.81 -17.68
C SER A 141 12.69 8.12 -16.92
N ASN A 142 11.43 8.44 -16.58
CA ASN A 142 11.08 9.56 -15.71
C ASN A 142 11.61 9.45 -14.27
N ALA A 143 12.04 8.25 -13.86
CA ALA A 143 12.63 7.93 -12.56
C ALA A 143 14.11 7.50 -12.68
N ASP A 144 14.76 7.83 -13.80
CA ASP A 144 16.15 7.48 -14.14
C ASP A 144 16.42 5.97 -14.22
N VAL A 145 15.40 5.17 -14.56
CA VAL A 145 15.59 3.73 -14.83
C VAL A 145 16.32 3.54 -16.16
N TYR A 146 17.28 2.61 -16.21
CA TYR A 146 18.04 2.27 -17.41
C TYR A 146 18.05 0.75 -17.65
N VAL A 147 18.35 0.34 -18.88
CA VAL A 147 18.42 -1.08 -19.28
C VAL A 147 19.64 -1.75 -18.64
N GLY A 148 19.46 -2.92 -18.05
CA GLY A 148 20.48 -3.65 -17.30
C GLY A 148 20.50 -3.32 -15.81
N MET A 149 19.62 -2.43 -15.33
CA MET A 149 19.51 -2.13 -13.91
C MET A 149 19.07 -3.37 -13.11
N PRO A 150 19.81 -3.81 -12.07
CA PRO A 150 19.45 -4.95 -11.25
C PRO A 150 18.22 -4.66 -10.39
N VAL A 151 17.38 -5.68 -10.21
CA VAL A 151 16.12 -5.62 -9.46
C VAL A 151 16.11 -6.70 -8.39
N ILE A 152 15.84 -6.33 -7.13
CA ILE A 152 15.78 -7.26 -6.00
C ILE A 152 14.50 -7.04 -5.17
N THR A 153 14.23 -7.98 -4.27
CA THR A 153 13.30 -7.86 -3.16
C THR A 153 14.03 -7.95 -1.82
N ASP A 154 13.27 -7.88 -0.73
CA ASP A 154 13.71 -8.20 0.63
C ASP A 154 14.24 -9.63 0.79
N VAL A 155 13.79 -10.55 -0.07
CA VAL A 155 14.19 -11.96 -0.03
C VAL A 155 15.41 -12.26 -0.90
N GLY A 156 15.53 -11.65 -2.07
CA GLY A 156 16.61 -11.97 -3.00
C GLY A 156 16.54 -11.26 -4.34
N LEU A 157 17.39 -11.69 -5.27
CA LEU A 157 17.44 -11.16 -6.63
C LEU A 157 16.18 -11.55 -7.42
N VAL A 158 15.61 -10.58 -8.14
CA VAL A 158 14.48 -10.80 -9.06
C VAL A 158 14.97 -10.95 -10.50
N GLY A 159 15.94 -10.14 -10.90
CA GLY A 159 16.48 -10.12 -12.26
C GLY A 159 16.99 -8.74 -12.66
N GLN A 160 16.77 -8.36 -13.92
CA GLN A 160 17.32 -7.12 -14.49
C GLN A 160 16.31 -6.42 -15.41
N VAL A 161 16.36 -5.09 -15.47
CA VAL A 161 15.56 -4.29 -16.40
C VAL A 161 15.99 -4.60 -17.83
N MET A 162 15.04 -4.99 -18.68
CA MET A 162 15.28 -5.34 -20.08
C MET A 162 14.88 -4.21 -21.03
N ASN A 163 13.77 -3.52 -20.74
CA ASN A 163 13.29 -2.40 -21.54
C ASN A 163 12.76 -1.30 -20.62
N VAL A 164 12.99 -0.05 -21.01
CA VAL A 164 12.51 1.13 -20.29
C VAL A 164 11.58 1.93 -21.18
N ASN A 165 10.37 2.20 -20.71
CA ASN A 165 9.45 3.18 -21.28
C ASN A 165 9.44 4.44 -20.40
N TYR A 166 8.66 5.45 -20.79
CA TYR A 166 8.62 6.73 -20.06
C TYR A 166 8.21 6.57 -18.58
N SER A 167 7.14 5.82 -18.33
CA SER A 167 6.50 5.70 -17.01
C SER A 167 6.55 4.29 -16.40
N TYR A 168 6.99 3.29 -17.16
CA TYR A 168 7.10 1.90 -16.72
C TYR A 168 8.33 1.24 -17.35
N SER A 169 8.74 0.10 -16.80
CA SER A 169 9.82 -0.71 -17.37
C SER A 169 9.47 -2.19 -17.27
N ARG A 170 10.08 -2.97 -18.16
CA ARG A 170 9.93 -4.42 -18.19
C ARG A 170 11.20 -5.05 -17.63
N VAL A 171 11.03 -5.94 -16.66
CA VAL A 171 12.11 -6.64 -15.98
C VAL A 171 12.10 -8.10 -16.42
N LEU A 172 13.28 -8.58 -16.81
CA LEU A 172 13.56 -9.98 -17.11
C LEU A 172 13.84 -10.70 -15.79
N VAL A 173 13.01 -11.69 -15.44
CA VAL A 173 13.13 -12.39 -14.16
C VAL A 173 14.07 -13.60 -14.25
N LEU A 174 14.56 -14.08 -13.09
CA LEU A 174 15.49 -15.20 -12.98
C LEU A 174 15.04 -16.50 -13.68
N THR A 175 13.73 -16.75 -13.73
CA THR A 175 13.17 -17.97 -14.30
C THR A 175 13.05 -17.91 -15.83
N ASP A 176 13.23 -16.74 -16.46
CA ASP A 176 13.20 -16.62 -17.92
C ASP A 176 14.45 -17.28 -18.55
N PRO A 177 14.30 -18.07 -19.64
CA PRO A 177 15.43 -18.70 -20.32
C PRO A 177 16.52 -17.74 -20.80
N ASN A 178 16.18 -16.48 -21.05
CA ASN A 178 17.12 -15.45 -21.48
C ASN A 178 17.82 -14.77 -20.30
N CYS A 179 17.44 -15.08 -19.06
CA CYS A 179 18.07 -14.54 -17.87
C CYS A 179 19.25 -15.43 -17.46
N SER A 180 20.44 -14.84 -17.43
CA SER A 180 21.66 -15.47 -16.93
C SER A 180 22.23 -14.63 -15.79
N VAL A 181 22.50 -15.28 -14.66
CA VAL A 181 23.05 -14.61 -13.47
C VAL A 181 24.32 -15.33 -13.02
N PRO A 182 25.45 -14.61 -12.92
CA PRO A 182 26.67 -15.13 -12.34
C PRO A 182 26.51 -15.36 -10.83
N VAL A 183 26.52 -16.61 -10.40
CA VAL A 183 26.32 -17.03 -9.01
C VAL A 183 27.59 -17.58 -8.37
N ILE A 184 27.61 -17.58 -7.04
CA ILE A 184 28.62 -18.22 -6.21
C ILE A 184 27.91 -19.01 -5.12
N ASP A 185 28.34 -20.24 -4.87
CA ASP A 185 27.88 -21.01 -3.73
C ASP A 185 28.43 -20.40 -2.43
N ALA A 186 27.53 -20.10 -1.49
CA ALA A 186 27.87 -19.54 -0.19
C ALA A 186 28.79 -20.46 0.65
N ARG A 187 28.69 -21.78 0.46
CA ARG A 187 29.46 -22.76 1.25
C ARG A 187 30.85 -23.02 0.66
N SER A 188 30.91 -23.44 -0.60
CA SER A 188 32.16 -23.87 -1.26
C SER A 188 32.90 -22.75 -1.99
N ASN A 189 32.28 -21.57 -2.17
CA ASN A 189 32.77 -20.49 -3.03
C ASN A 189 32.95 -20.89 -4.51
N VAL A 190 32.36 -22.00 -4.96
CA VAL A 190 32.33 -22.37 -6.38
C VAL A 190 31.51 -21.34 -7.14
N ARG A 191 32.08 -20.85 -8.25
CA ARG A 191 31.40 -19.91 -9.16
C ARG A 191 30.75 -20.66 -10.30
N ALA A 192 29.57 -20.21 -10.69
CA ALA A 192 28.83 -20.76 -11.80
C ALA A 192 27.92 -19.70 -12.43
N ILE A 193 27.19 -20.08 -13.47
CA ILE A 193 26.17 -19.23 -14.10
C ILE A 193 24.84 -19.97 -13.98
N SER A 194 23.87 -19.31 -13.36
CA SER A 194 22.50 -19.80 -13.36
C SER A 194 21.74 -19.25 -14.55
N THR A 195 20.96 -20.09 -15.21
CA THR A 195 20.08 -19.76 -16.32
C THR A 195 18.64 -20.15 -15.98
N GLY A 196 17.68 -19.32 -16.35
CA GLY A 196 16.27 -19.70 -16.22
C GLY A 196 15.91 -20.86 -17.13
N THR A 197 14.90 -21.64 -16.75
CA THR A 197 14.41 -22.78 -17.55
C THR A 197 13.07 -22.48 -18.23
N GLY A 198 12.45 -21.34 -17.93
CA GLY A 198 11.06 -21.00 -18.30
C GLY A 198 10.00 -21.66 -17.41
N ALA A 199 10.39 -22.69 -16.63
CA ALA A 199 9.51 -23.34 -15.68
C ALA A 199 9.30 -22.48 -14.43
N LEU A 200 8.19 -22.73 -13.73
CA LEU A 200 7.84 -22.00 -12.52
C LEU A 200 8.80 -22.38 -11.38
N ALA A 201 9.47 -21.39 -10.79
CA ALA A 201 10.37 -21.56 -9.66
C ALA A 201 11.48 -22.60 -9.84
N GLU A 202 12.01 -22.77 -11.07
CA GLU A 202 13.18 -23.59 -11.35
C GLU A 202 14.20 -22.79 -12.17
N ILE A 203 15.47 -22.90 -11.77
CA ILE A 203 16.62 -22.43 -12.55
C ILE A 203 17.64 -23.56 -12.63
N GLU A 204 18.47 -23.51 -13.65
CA GLU A 204 19.53 -24.49 -13.91
C GLU A 204 20.89 -23.81 -13.79
N ILE A 205 21.87 -24.52 -13.25
CA ILE A 205 23.25 -24.07 -13.17
C ILE A 205 24.05 -24.89 -14.17
N ASN A 206 24.49 -24.22 -15.22
CA ASN A 206 25.17 -24.84 -16.33
C ASN A 206 26.70 -24.76 -16.18
N ASN A 207 27.40 -25.67 -16.86
CA ASN A 207 28.86 -25.70 -17.00
C ASN A 207 29.63 -25.84 -15.68
N VAL A 208 29.09 -26.56 -14.70
CA VAL A 208 29.79 -26.85 -13.44
C VAL A 208 30.67 -28.10 -13.60
N PRO A 209 31.99 -28.02 -13.34
CA PRO A 209 32.86 -29.20 -13.37
C PRO A 209 32.43 -30.27 -12.36
N ARG A 210 32.59 -31.55 -12.69
CA ARG A 210 32.29 -32.68 -11.77
C ARG A 210 33.06 -32.62 -10.44
N SER A 211 34.21 -31.95 -10.42
CA SER A 211 35.03 -31.75 -9.22
C SER A 211 34.54 -30.63 -8.30
N ALA A 212 33.55 -29.85 -8.72
CA ALA A 212 33.02 -28.76 -7.91
C ALA A 212 32.22 -29.28 -6.71
N ASP A 213 32.46 -28.72 -5.53
CA ASP A 213 31.77 -29.08 -4.30
C ASP A 213 30.44 -28.31 -4.15
N ILE A 214 29.44 -28.64 -4.97
CA ILE A 214 28.06 -28.13 -4.81
C ILE A 214 27.15 -29.27 -4.35
N LYS A 215 26.31 -29.00 -3.35
CA LYS A 215 25.41 -29.98 -2.73
C LYS A 215 23.97 -29.47 -2.70
N THR A 216 23.03 -30.40 -2.66
CA THR A 216 21.63 -30.08 -2.40
C THR A 216 21.49 -29.36 -1.06
N GLY A 217 20.71 -28.27 -1.05
CA GLY A 217 20.53 -27.38 0.10
C GLY A 217 21.49 -26.19 0.15
N ASP A 218 22.52 -26.15 -0.70
CA ASP A 218 23.44 -25.01 -0.77
C ASP A 218 22.71 -23.75 -1.24
N LEU A 219 23.10 -22.60 -0.65
CA LEU A 219 22.56 -21.28 -1.00
C LEU A 219 23.46 -20.62 -2.04
N LEU A 220 22.85 -20.19 -3.15
CA LEU A 220 23.52 -19.47 -4.21
C LEU A 220 23.33 -17.97 -4.02
N LEU A 221 24.44 -17.25 -4.09
CA LEU A 221 24.49 -15.79 -4.00
C LEU A 221 24.96 -15.20 -5.33
N THR A 222 24.68 -13.93 -5.60
CA THR A 222 25.27 -13.22 -6.73
C THR A 222 26.78 -13.09 -6.56
N SER A 223 27.55 -13.44 -7.59
CA SER A 223 29.02 -13.40 -7.54
C SER A 223 29.60 -11.98 -7.67
N GLY A 224 28.85 -11.04 -8.24
CA GLY A 224 29.31 -9.70 -8.58
C GLY A 224 30.18 -9.61 -9.84
N ILE A 225 30.35 -10.72 -10.57
CA ILE A 225 31.14 -10.76 -11.80
C ILE A 225 30.37 -10.06 -12.93
N GLY A 226 31.09 -9.27 -13.73
CA GLY A 226 30.51 -8.49 -14.83
C GLY A 226 29.90 -7.15 -14.41
N GLY A 227 29.85 -6.83 -13.11
CA GLY A 227 29.43 -5.51 -12.61
C GLY A 227 27.93 -5.20 -12.69
N VAL A 228 27.13 -6.07 -13.32
CA VAL A 228 25.67 -5.89 -13.47
C VAL A 228 24.94 -6.10 -12.14
N TYR A 229 25.21 -7.24 -11.49
CA TYR A 229 24.59 -7.59 -10.22
C TYR A 229 25.51 -7.25 -9.07
N PRO A 230 25.03 -6.60 -7.99
CA PRO A 230 25.84 -6.41 -6.81
C PRO A 230 26.15 -7.77 -6.16
N ARG A 231 27.33 -7.92 -5.56
CA ARG A 231 27.77 -9.20 -4.97
C ARG A 231 27.05 -9.50 -3.65
N GLY A 232 26.67 -10.76 -3.45
CA GLY A 232 26.23 -11.31 -2.16
C GLY A 232 24.72 -11.35 -1.94
N TYR A 233 23.90 -11.11 -2.97
CA TYR A 233 22.45 -11.19 -2.87
C TYR A 233 21.96 -12.62 -3.07
N PRO A 234 21.02 -13.12 -2.26
CA PRO A 234 20.45 -14.46 -2.42
C PRO A 234 19.76 -14.63 -3.77
N VAL A 235 19.98 -15.77 -4.42
CA VAL A 235 19.40 -16.10 -5.73
C VAL A 235 18.50 -17.33 -5.62
N ALA A 236 19.09 -18.48 -5.29
CA ALA A 236 18.39 -19.76 -5.28
C ALA A 236 19.00 -20.75 -4.27
N THR A 237 18.24 -21.77 -3.92
CA THR A 237 18.71 -22.93 -3.14
C THR A 237 18.81 -24.15 -4.05
N VAL A 238 19.93 -24.86 -4.02
CA VAL A 238 20.16 -26.05 -4.84
C VAL A 238 19.17 -27.15 -4.43
N THR A 239 18.41 -27.69 -5.39
CA THR A 239 17.41 -28.74 -5.17
C THR A 239 17.90 -30.11 -5.61
N SER A 240 18.71 -30.19 -6.67
CA SER A 240 19.28 -31.47 -7.12
C SER A 240 20.59 -31.26 -7.85
N VAL A 241 21.54 -32.17 -7.62
CA VAL A 241 22.82 -32.23 -8.33
C VAL A 241 22.84 -33.53 -9.12
N GLY A 242 22.68 -33.43 -10.44
CA GLY A 242 22.74 -34.54 -11.38
C GLY A 242 24.13 -34.65 -12.00
N ILE A 243 24.86 -35.72 -11.68
CA ILE A 243 26.13 -36.05 -12.34
C ILE A 243 25.85 -37.24 -13.26
N SER A 244 25.89 -37.01 -14.57
CA SER A 244 25.77 -38.10 -15.54
C SER A 244 27.14 -38.53 -16.03
N ASP A 245 27.37 -39.84 -16.16
CA ASP A 245 28.64 -40.35 -16.67
C ASP A 245 28.85 -40.05 -18.17
N SER A 246 27.78 -39.71 -18.88
CA SER A 246 27.83 -39.34 -20.30
C SER A 246 28.11 -37.85 -20.56
N GLN A 247 28.12 -37.00 -19.52
CA GLN A 247 28.33 -35.55 -19.66
C GLN A 247 29.56 -35.08 -18.87
N PRO A 248 30.38 -34.18 -19.46
CA PRO A 248 31.58 -33.66 -18.79
C PRO A 248 31.25 -32.67 -17.65
N PHE A 249 30.03 -32.12 -17.62
CA PHE A 249 29.57 -31.16 -16.63
C PHE A 249 28.41 -31.73 -15.80
N ALA A 250 28.31 -31.30 -14.55
CA ALA A 250 27.16 -31.58 -13.71
C ALA A 250 25.98 -30.68 -14.12
N VAL A 251 24.77 -31.26 -14.12
CA VAL A 251 23.52 -30.53 -14.29
C VAL A 251 22.93 -30.31 -12.92
N ILE A 252 22.83 -29.05 -12.50
CA ILE A 252 22.35 -28.69 -11.17
C ILE A 252 21.08 -27.88 -11.30
N LYS A 253 20.04 -28.30 -10.59
CA LYS A 253 18.79 -27.55 -10.48
C LYS A 253 18.74 -26.83 -9.15
N ALA A 254 18.19 -25.63 -9.18
CA ALA A 254 17.97 -24.81 -8.00
C ALA A 254 16.60 -24.14 -8.04
N LYS A 255 16.06 -23.86 -6.87
CA LYS A 255 14.80 -23.15 -6.69
C LYS A 255 15.08 -21.70 -6.32
N PRO A 256 14.63 -20.70 -7.09
CA PRO A 256 14.72 -19.29 -6.72
C PRO A 256 14.09 -19.03 -5.35
N LEU A 257 14.71 -18.16 -4.55
CA LEU A 257 14.13 -17.76 -3.26
C LEU A 257 12.94 -16.81 -3.44
N VAL A 258 12.96 -16.00 -4.51
CA VAL A 258 11.90 -15.04 -4.80
C VAL A 258 10.78 -15.72 -5.59
N ASP A 259 9.57 -15.60 -5.07
CA ASP A 259 8.35 -15.98 -5.77
C ASP A 259 7.83 -14.77 -6.58
N THR A 260 8.07 -14.81 -7.90
CA THR A 260 7.71 -13.71 -8.80
C THR A 260 6.21 -13.46 -8.89
N ASP A 261 5.38 -14.44 -8.56
CA ASP A 261 3.91 -14.32 -8.69
C ASP A 261 3.29 -13.63 -7.46
N LYS A 262 4.03 -13.57 -6.33
CA LYS A 262 3.53 -13.01 -5.06
C LYS A 262 4.19 -11.69 -4.66
N MET A 263 5.22 -11.26 -5.39
CA MET A 263 5.91 -10.02 -5.06
C MET A 263 5.10 -8.80 -5.55
N ARG A 264 4.96 -7.83 -4.66
CA ARG A 264 4.29 -6.56 -4.97
C ARG A 264 5.28 -5.41 -5.18
N PHE A 265 6.37 -5.42 -4.42
CA PHE A 265 7.33 -4.33 -4.39
C PHE A 265 8.72 -4.84 -4.72
N VAL A 266 9.47 -4.03 -5.44
CA VAL A 266 10.86 -4.30 -5.80
C VAL A 266 11.72 -3.06 -5.57
N LEU A 267 13.00 -3.31 -5.37
CA LEU A 267 14.04 -2.30 -5.28
C LEU A 267 14.96 -2.45 -6.49
N MET A 268 15.31 -1.33 -7.11
CA MET A 268 16.27 -1.27 -8.19
C MET A 268 17.51 -0.48 -7.76
N PHE A 269 18.69 -0.88 -8.24
CA PHE A 269 19.98 -0.31 -7.81
C PHE A 269 20.72 0.25 -9.01
N TRP A 270 21.34 1.41 -8.84
CA TRP A 270 22.29 1.92 -9.83
C TRP A 270 23.62 1.18 -9.72
N GLY A 271 24.27 0.88 -10.85
CA GLY A 271 25.58 0.23 -10.85
C GLY A 271 26.63 1.05 -10.08
N ASN A 272 27.62 0.35 -9.51
CA ASN A 272 28.61 0.82 -8.53
C ASN A 272 29.56 1.98 -8.93
N ASP A 273 29.29 2.72 -10.00
CA ASP A 273 30.18 3.82 -10.44
C ASP A 273 29.70 5.21 -10.01
N GLU A 274 28.45 5.36 -9.58
CA GLU A 274 27.98 6.62 -9.00
C GLU A 274 27.77 6.47 -7.49
N ALA A 275 28.71 7.03 -6.74
CA ALA A 275 28.51 7.32 -5.33
C ALA A 275 27.18 8.07 -5.17
N PHE A 276 26.25 7.52 -4.38
CA PHE A 276 25.13 8.31 -3.95
C PHE A 276 25.64 9.32 -2.91
N ASP A 277 25.82 10.57 -3.33
CA ASP A 277 26.02 11.66 -2.40
C ASP A 277 24.66 11.97 -1.75
N GLU A 278 24.47 11.51 -0.51
CA GLU A 278 23.22 11.72 0.25
C GLU A 278 22.79 13.19 0.27
N GLU A 279 23.75 14.12 0.22
CA GLU A 279 23.51 15.57 0.18
C GLU A 279 22.83 16.04 -1.12
N ASP A 280 23.17 15.46 -2.28
CA ASP A 280 22.59 15.83 -3.59
C ASP A 280 21.16 15.31 -3.76
N PHE A 281 20.83 14.17 -3.15
CA PHE A 281 19.45 13.69 -3.15
C PHE A 281 18.56 14.52 -2.21
N GLN A 282 19.06 14.86 -1.03
CA GLN A 282 18.31 15.71 -0.09
C GLN A 282 18.10 17.11 -0.66
N SER A 283 19.08 17.68 -1.37
CA SER A 283 18.92 18.97 -2.07
C SER A 283 17.88 18.88 -3.19
N LYS A 284 17.96 17.88 -4.07
CA LYS A 284 16.98 17.68 -5.16
C LYS A 284 15.57 17.36 -4.66
N ALA A 285 15.43 16.61 -3.57
CA ALA A 285 14.14 16.33 -2.93
C ALA A 285 13.54 17.59 -2.30
N LYS A 286 14.39 18.41 -1.65
CA LYS A 286 14.01 19.71 -1.09
C LYS A 286 13.60 20.69 -2.18
N ASP A 287 14.36 20.84 -3.27
CA ASP A 287 14.04 21.69 -4.40
C ASP A 287 12.71 21.30 -5.07
N ARG A 288 12.42 20.00 -5.19
CA ARG A 288 11.13 19.51 -5.70
C ARG A 288 9.96 19.84 -4.77
N THR A 289 10.20 19.81 -3.46
CA THR A 289 9.20 20.15 -2.45
C THR A 289 8.94 21.66 -2.44
N ASP A 290 10.00 22.46 -2.46
CA ASP A 290 9.95 23.93 -2.48
C ASP A 290 9.27 24.43 -3.75
N ASN A 291 9.62 23.89 -4.92
CA ASN A 291 8.93 24.23 -6.18
C ASN A 291 7.43 23.89 -6.17
N LYS A 292 7.04 22.78 -5.53
CA LYS A 292 5.62 22.41 -5.40
C LYS A 292 4.87 23.33 -4.43
N VAL A 293 5.53 23.78 -3.36
CA VAL A 293 4.99 24.75 -2.40
C VAL A 293 4.84 26.12 -3.06
N ILE A 294 5.85 26.60 -3.80
CA ILE A 294 5.82 27.87 -4.54
C ILE A 294 4.68 27.85 -5.57
N LEU A 295 4.56 26.78 -6.36
CA LEU A 295 3.48 26.62 -7.34
C LEU A 295 2.10 26.61 -6.67
N HIS A 296 1.99 26.04 -5.46
CA HIS A 296 0.73 26.04 -4.72
C HIS A 296 0.39 27.43 -4.19
N GLN A 297 1.37 28.17 -3.65
CA GLN A 297 1.21 29.55 -3.19
C GLN A 297 0.84 30.49 -4.33
N GLU A 298 1.45 30.35 -5.49
CA GLU A 298 1.15 31.16 -6.68
C GLU A 298 -0.27 30.89 -7.20
N LYS A 299 -0.70 29.62 -7.20
CA LYS A 299 -2.09 29.26 -7.51
C LYS A 299 -3.08 29.86 -6.51
N VAL A 300 -2.76 29.84 -5.21
CA VAL A 300 -3.60 30.45 -4.17
C VAL A 300 -3.65 31.97 -4.35
N LYS A 301 -2.52 32.63 -4.64
CA LYS A 301 -2.46 34.07 -4.88
C LYS A 301 -3.29 34.47 -6.11
N ASN A 302 -3.16 33.74 -7.21
CA ASN A 302 -3.97 33.95 -8.41
C ASN A 302 -5.47 33.68 -8.16
N LEU A 303 -5.81 32.71 -7.30
CA LEU A 303 -7.18 32.46 -6.89
C LEU A 303 -7.74 33.61 -6.04
N ILE A 304 -6.94 34.16 -5.12
CA ILE A 304 -7.31 35.33 -4.31
C ILE A 304 -7.48 36.57 -5.19
N GLU A 305 -6.58 36.81 -6.15
CA GLU A 305 -6.70 37.93 -7.09
C GLU A 305 -7.94 37.81 -7.98
N THR A 306 -8.23 36.62 -8.51
CA THR A 306 -9.43 36.37 -9.32
C THR A 306 -10.73 36.48 -8.51
N LEU A 307 -10.71 36.13 -7.23
CA LEU A 307 -11.83 36.33 -6.31
C LEU A 307 -11.98 37.81 -5.91
N SER A 308 -10.88 38.53 -5.65
CA SER A 308 -10.87 39.95 -5.26
C SER A 308 -11.32 40.88 -6.39
N VAL A 309 -11.07 40.53 -7.65
CA VAL A 309 -11.52 41.31 -8.82
C VAL A 309 -13.05 41.22 -9.01
N LYS A 310 -13.71 40.20 -8.43
CA LYS A 310 -15.16 40.01 -8.57
C LYS A 310 -16.00 40.93 -7.67
N ASP A 311 -15.41 41.50 -6.61
CA ASP A 311 -16.13 42.31 -5.62
C ASP A 311 -16.12 43.83 -5.88
N HIS A 312 -15.51 44.31 -6.98
CA HIS A 312 -15.38 45.76 -7.27
C HIS A 312 -16.03 46.25 -8.57
N LYS A 313 -17.08 45.57 -9.07
CA LYS A 313 -17.92 46.11 -10.15
C LYS A 313 -19.30 46.53 -9.64
N LYS A 314 -19.37 47.70 -8.98
CA LYS A 314 -20.63 48.46 -8.84
C LYS A 314 -20.94 49.16 -10.18
N PRO A 315 -22.20 49.14 -10.66
CA PRO A 315 -22.57 49.84 -11.89
C PRO A 315 -22.66 51.35 -11.63
N LYS A 316 -22.12 52.16 -12.55
CA LYS A 316 -22.48 53.57 -12.67
C LYS A 316 -23.36 53.73 -13.91
N ASP A 317 -24.58 54.18 -13.67
CA ASP A 317 -25.56 54.61 -14.66
C ASP A 317 -25.28 56.05 -15.15
N ASN A 318 -25.81 56.34 -16.35
CA ASN A 318 -26.09 57.63 -16.99
C ASN A 318 -24.87 58.41 -17.58
N GLU A 319 -24.92 59.09 -18.73
CA GLU A 319 -26.03 59.60 -19.55
C GLU A 319 -25.52 59.98 -20.96
N LYS A 320 -26.48 60.20 -21.88
CA LYS A 320 -26.35 60.56 -23.30
C LYS A 320 -25.63 61.90 -23.55
N GLU A 321 -25.01 62.06 -24.73
CA GLU A 321 -25.24 63.22 -25.60
C GLU A 321 -24.76 63.02 -27.05
N ASP A 322 -25.64 63.41 -27.99
CA ASP A 322 -25.46 63.50 -29.44
C ASP A 322 -24.49 64.63 -29.85
N SER A 323 -23.72 64.45 -30.93
CA SER A 323 -23.68 65.45 -32.04
C SER A 323 -22.84 65.01 -33.26
N LYS A 324 -23.52 64.94 -34.41
CA LYS A 324 -23.12 65.23 -35.80
C LYS A 324 -21.66 65.68 -36.10
N ALA A 325 -21.04 65.07 -37.12
CA ALA A 325 -20.85 65.65 -38.47
C ALA A 325 -19.67 65.00 -39.25
N THR A 326 -19.99 64.40 -40.42
CA THR A 326 -19.11 64.16 -41.59
C THR A 326 -18.80 65.49 -42.33
N PRO A 327 -18.06 65.57 -43.46
CA PRO A 327 -17.15 64.61 -44.15
C PRO A 327 -15.85 65.22 -44.74
N ALA A 328 -14.92 64.37 -45.25
CA ALA A 328 -14.10 64.53 -46.49
C ALA A 328 -12.77 63.76 -46.39
N LYS A 329 -12.03 63.34 -47.43
CA LYS A 329 -12.23 62.91 -48.83
C LYS A 329 -10.82 62.47 -49.30
N LYS A 330 -10.75 61.55 -50.28
CA LYS A 330 -9.59 61.06 -51.09
C LYS A 330 -8.76 59.92 -50.49
N GLU A 331 -8.82 58.69 -51.04
CA GLU A 331 -8.12 58.20 -52.26
C GLU A 331 -6.62 58.51 -52.24
N VAL A 332 -5.78 57.47 -52.12
CA VAL A 332 -4.88 56.98 -53.19
C VAL A 332 -4.42 55.55 -52.82
N THR A 333 -4.55 54.67 -53.80
CA THR A 333 -4.03 53.31 -54.00
C THR A 333 -2.50 53.24 -54.00
N GLU A 334 -1.91 52.16 -53.45
CA GLU A 334 -1.08 51.22 -54.23
C GLU A 334 -0.56 50.06 -53.36
N HIS A 335 -0.71 48.86 -53.91
CA HIS A 335 0.06 47.66 -53.62
C HIS A 335 1.36 47.74 -54.43
N ASP A 336 2.51 47.54 -53.77
CA ASP A 336 3.47 46.47 -54.06
C ASP A 336 4.59 46.45 -53.01
#